data_AF-A0A1J6JNZ0-F1
#
_entry.id   AF-A0A1J6JNZ0-F1
#
_cell.length_a   1.000
_cell.length_b   1.000
_cell.length_c   1.000
_cell.angle_alpha   90.00
_cell.angle_beta   90.00
_cell.angle_gamma   90.00
#
_symmetry.space_group_name_H-M   'P 1'
#
loop_
_entity.id
_entity.type
_entity.pdbx_description
1 polymer ?
#
loop_
_entity_poly.entity_id
_entity_poly.type
_entity_poly.pdbx_seq_one_letter_code
_entity_poly.pdbx_strand_id
1 'polypeptide(L)'
;MAKIIQRFSYVMCLLVSILVNIFFFRNMYYEKEKLSWSQRAAEEAEAVAAISCSGNGRVFVDGIVVDGKPICECYSCYGGNDCSLLLPNCPADVEGGDPLFLEPFWMQNAASSAVLVAGWHRMSYFFPNQSYISKELEKNIRKIHAIAKNAVTNGRYIVFGVGSTQLLNAAVHALSMENSSSSSYTTKVVANKIPYYSVRSSQSSTF
;
A
#
# COMPACT_ATOMS: atom_id res chain seq x y z
N MET A 1 -4.32 -58.98 -42.86
CA MET A 1 -5.36 -58.15 -42.21
C MET A 1 -5.17 -58.01 -40.70
N ALA A 2 -5.08 -59.11 -39.92
CA ALA A 2 -5.00 -59.05 -38.45
C ALA A 2 -3.84 -58.20 -37.87
N LYS A 3 -2.62 -58.30 -38.43
CA LYS A 3 -1.45 -57.51 -37.96
C LYS A 3 -1.58 -55.99 -38.17
N ILE A 4 -2.32 -55.56 -39.21
CA ILE A 4 -2.54 -54.14 -39.52
C ILE A 4 -3.56 -53.56 -38.54
N ILE A 5 -4.65 -54.29 -38.27
CA ILE A 5 -5.69 -53.92 -37.30
C ILE A 5 -5.08 -53.79 -35.89
N GLN A 6 -4.23 -54.74 -35.51
CA GLN A 6 -3.56 -54.73 -34.20
C GLN A 6 -2.58 -53.57 -34.05
N ARG A 7 -1.81 -53.24 -35.09
CA ARG A 7 -0.90 -52.08 -35.09
C ARG A 7 -1.67 -50.75 -35.01
N PHE A 8 -2.80 -50.65 -35.70
CA PHE A 8 -3.69 -49.48 -35.64
C PHE A 8 -4.30 -49.32 -34.24
N SER A 9 -4.72 -50.42 -33.61
CA SER A 9 -5.23 -50.43 -32.25
C SER A 9 -4.19 -49.96 -31.21
N TYR A 10 -2.93 -50.40 -31.31
CA TYR A 10 -1.87 -49.93 -30.42
C TYR A 10 -1.57 -48.43 -30.60
N VAL A 11 -1.56 -47.92 -31.83
CA VAL A 11 -1.36 -46.49 -32.11
C VAL A 11 -2.50 -45.67 -31.52
N MET A 12 -3.75 -46.12 -31.67
CA MET A 12 -4.92 -45.44 -31.07
C MET A 12 -4.87 -45.47 -29.54
N CYS A 13 -4.48 -46.59 -28.92
CA CYS A 13 -4.32 -46.67 -27.46
C CYS A 13 -3.22 -45.73 -26.94
N LEU A 14 -2.09 -45.60 -27.67
CA LEU A 14 -1.02 -44.66 -27.32
C LEU A 14 -1.49 -43.21 -27.43
N LEU A 15 -2.21 -42.86 -28.50
CA LEU A 15 -2.77 -41.51 -28.67
C LEU A 15 -3.77 -41.16 -27.56
N VAL A 16 -4.66 -42.08 -27.20
CA VAL A 16 -5.62 -41.89 -26.10
C VAL A 16 -4.87 -41.76 -24.77
N SER A 17 -3.85 -42.58 -24.52
CA SER A 17 -3.03 -42.47 -23.30
C SER A 17 -2.30 -41.13 -23.20
N ILE A 18 -1.75 -40.63 -24.30
CA ILE A 18 -1.10 -39.31 -24.35
C ILE A 18 -2.11 -38.19 -24.08
N LEU A 19 -3.28 -38.22 -24.71
CA LEU A 19 -4.33 -37.20 -24.50
C LEU A 19 -4.86 -37.20 -23.07
N VAL A 20 -5.07 -38.39 -22.49
CA VAL A 20 -5.52 -38.53 -21.10
C VAL A 20 -4.45 -38.02 -20.13
N ASN A 21 -3.16 -38.34 -20.36
CA ASN A 21 -2.08 -37.79 -19.56
C ASN A 21 -1.98 -36.27 -19.70
N ILE A 22 -2.08 -35.70 -20.90
CA ILE A 22 -2.10 -34.23 -21.10
C ILE A 22 -3.28 -33.59 -20.36
N PHE A 23 -4.46 -34.21 -20.41
CA PHE A 23 -5.63 -33.73 -19.68
C PHE A 23 -5.41 -33.74 -18.16
N PHE A 24 -4.87 -34.82 -17.60
CA PHE A 24 -4.56 -34.92 -16.16
C PHE A 24 -3.45 -33.96 -15.74
N PHE A 25 -2.36 -33.83 -16.52
CA PHE A 25 -1.31 -32.86 -16.26
C PHE A 25 -1.84 -31.43 -16.31
N ARG A 26 -2.70 -31.12 -17.30
CA ARG A 26 -3.36 -29.81 -17.40
C ARG A 26 -4.24 -29.56 -16.18
N ASN A 27 -5.12 -30.49 -15.81
CA ASN A 27 -6.05 -30.28 -14.69
C ASN A 27 -5.31 -30.16 -13.34
N MET A 28 -4.31 -31.02 -13.11
CA MET A 28 -3.49 -31.01 -11.89
C MET A 28 -2.65 -29.74 -11.75
N TYR A 29 -2.15 -29.19 -12.87
CA TYR A 29 -1.37 -27.95 -12.86
C TYR A 29 -2.28 -26.71 -12.81
N TYR A 30 -3.40 -26.69 -13.56
CA TYR A 30 -4.37 -25.60 -13.56
C TYR A 30 -5.10 -25.41 -12.22
N GLU A 31 -5.46 -26.49 -11.53
CA GLU A 31 -6.11 -26.37 -10.22
C GLU A 31 -5.17 -25.84 -9.14
N LYS A 32 -3.85 -26.02 -9.30
CA LYS A 32 -2.85 -25.58 -8.33
C LYS A 32 -2.51 -24.09 -8.43
N GLU A 33 -2.76 -23.47 -9.59
CA GLU A 33 -2.48 -22.04 -9.84
C GLU A 33 -3.70 -21.12 -9.62
N LYS A 34 -4.91 -21.66 -9.54
CA LYS A 34 -6.10 -20.80 -9.43
C LYS A 34 -6.27 -20.28 -8.01
N LEU A 35 -6.12 -18.96 -7.85
CA LEU A 35 -6.53 -18.25 -6.65
C LEU A 35 -8.01 -18.55 -6.36
N SER A 36 -8.37 -18.70 -5.08
CA SER A 36 -9.74 -19.01 -4.68
C SER A 36 -10.52 -17.73 -4.36
N TRP A 37 -10.76 -17.44 -3.08
CA TRP A 37 -11.54 -16.28 -2.63
C TRP A 37 -10.88 -14.93 -2.97
N SER A 38 -9.55 -14.92 -3.15
CA SER A 38 -8.78 -13.72 -3.45
C SER A 38 -8.82 -13.29 -4.90
N GLN A 39 -9.25 -14.18 -5.80
CA GLN A 39 -9.16 -13.98 -7.25
C GLN A 39 -9.87 -12.69 -7.67
N ARG A 40 -11.11 -12.50 -7.24
CA ARG A 40 -11.92 -11.32 -7.61
C ARG A 40 -11.27 -10.00 -7.18
N ALA A 41 -10.76 -9.92 -5.95
CA ALA A 41 -10.14 -8.71 -5.43
C ALA A 41 -8.84 -8.37 -6.16
N ALA A 42 -8.05 -9.38 -6.53
CA ALA A 42 -6.84 -9.19 -7.32
C ALA A 42 -7.17 -8.73 -8.75
N GLU A 43 -8.12 -9.39 -9.42
CA GLU A 43 -8.58 -9.02 -10.77
C GLU A 43 -9.13 -7.59 -10.81
N GLU A 44 -9.90 -7.17 -9.81
CA GLU A 44 -10.43 -5.81 -9.70
C GLU A 44 -9.32 -4.77 -9.56
N ALA A 45 -8.36 -5.01 -8.67
CA ALA A 45 -7.23 -4.11 -8.47
C ALA A 45 -6.36 -3.98 -9.73
N GLU A 46 -6.07 -5.09 -10.42
CA GLU A 46 -5.34 -5.07 -11.69
C GLU A 46 -6.11 -4.37 -12.80
N ALA A 47 -7.42 -4.62 -12.90
CA ALA A 47 -8.28 -3.98 -13.91
C ALA A 47 -8.33 -2.46 -13.72
N VAL A 48 -8.44 -1.97 -12.49
CA VAL A 48 -8.40 -0.55 -12.16
C VAL A 48 -7.03 0.06 -12.47
N ALA A 49 -5.96 -0.60 -12.06
CA ALA A 49 -4.59 -0.13 -12.30
C ALA A 49 -4.21 -0.10 -13.80
N ALA A 50 -4.87 -0.91 -14.63
CA ALA A 50 -4.67 -0.94 -16.08
C ALA A 50 -5.38 0.20 -16.83
N ILE A 51 -6.27 0.97 -16.17
CA ILE A 51 -6.97 2.09 -16.82
C ILE A 51 -5.95 3.20 -17.11
N SER A 52 -5.85 3.58 -18.38
CA SER A 52 -4.98 4.66 -18.80
C SER A 52 -5.61 6.03 -18.52
N CYS A 53 -4.89 6.86 -17.79
CA CYS A 53 -5.20 8.28 -17.57
C CYS A 53 -4.15 9.18 -18.25
N SER A 54 -3.73 8.83 -19.46
CA SER A 54 -2.83 9.61 -20.32
C SER A 54 -1.45 9.94 -19.71
N GLY A 55 -1.04 9.21 -18.67
CA GLY A 55 0.15 9.53 -17.87
C GLY A 55 -0.01 10.75 -16.95
N ASN A 56 -1.19 11.36 -16.91
CA ASN A 56 -1.48 12.59 -16.18
C ASN A 56 -2.53 12.40 -15.07
N GLY A 57 -2.73 11.15 -14.62
CA GLY A 57 -3.64 10.80 -13.54
C GLY A 57 -3.59 9.32 -13.26
N ARG A 58 -4.50 8.85 -12.41
CA ARG A 58 -4.68 7.44 -12.07
C ARG A 58 -6.12 7.14 -11.69
N VAL A 59 -6.45 5.87 -11.53
CA VAL A 59 -7.73 5.40 -11.01
C VAL A 59 -7.48 4.57 -9.75
N PHE A 60 -8.36 4.71 -8.76
CA PHE A 60 -8.34 3.91 -7.53
C PHE A 60 -9.59 3.03 -7.42
N VAL A 61 -9.48 1.93 -6.67
CA VAL A 61 -10.59 0.97 -6.49
C VAL A 61 -11.80 1.62 -5.80
N ASP A 62 -11.54 2.59 -4.92
CA ASP A 62 -12.52 3.40 -4.22
C ASP A 62 -12.78 4.77 -4.88
N GLY A 63 -12.28 4.97 -6.10
CA GLY A 63 -12.49 6.19 -6.87
C GLY A 63 -13.96 6.44 -7.23
N ILE A 64 -14.27 7.67 -7.60
CA ILE A 64 -15.63 8.07 -7.99
C ILE A 64 -16.06 7.28 -9.24
N VAL A 65 -17.29 6.76 -9.22
CA VAL A 65 -17.87 6.00 -10.34
C VAL A 65 -18.98 6.82 -11.00
N VAL A 66 -18.86 7.05 -12.30
CA VAL A 66 -19.86 7.73 -13.15
C VAL A 66 -20.29 6.77 -14.26
N ASP A 67 -21.60 6.56 -14.41
CA ASP A 67 -22.17 5.61 -15.38
C ASP A 67 -21.59 4.18 -15.29
N GLY A 68 -21.27 3.75 -14.07
CA GLY A 68 -20.69 2.43 -13.80
C GLY A 68 -19.22 2.29 -14.18
N LYS A 69 -18.53 3.39 -14.52
CA LYS A 69 -17.09 3.41 -14.80
C LYS A 69 -16.35 4.29 -13.80
N PRO A 70 -15.21 3.84 -13.24
CA PRO A 70 -14.40 4.69 -12.41
C PRO A 70 -13.74 5.78 -13.28
N ILE A 71 -13.64 6.99 -12.74
CA ILE A 71 -13.06 8.14 -13.44
C ILE A 71 -11.60 8.35 -13.05
N CYS A 72 -10.83 8.96 -13.94
CA CYS A 72 -9.45 9.34 -13.64
C CYS A 72 -9.37 10.49 -12.65
N GLU A 73 -8.51 10.33 -11.65
CA GLU A 73 -8.06 11.41 -10.76
C GLU A 73 -6.81 12.05 -11.37
N CYS A 74 -6.99 13.24 -11.93
CA CYS A 74 -5.95 13.95 -12.67
C CYS A 74 -4.98 14.69 -11.75
N TYR A 75 -3.73 14.79 -12.20
CA TYR A 75 -2.77 15.73 -11.60
C TYR A 75 -3.21 17.17 -11.79
N SER A 76 -2.64 18.06 -10.98
CA SER A 76 -2.83 19.50 -11.09
C SER A 76 -2.71 19.99 -12.54
N CYS A 77 -3.68 20.81 -12.93
CA CYS A 77 -3.80 21.39 -14.27
C CYS A 77 -4.13 20.42 -15.43
N TYR A 78 -4.48 19.16 -15.15
CA TYR A 78 -5.04 18.24 -16.13
C TYR A 78 -6.52 17.98 -15.90
N GLY A 79 -7.24 17.66 -16.98
CA GLY A 79 -8.66 17.35 -16.95
C GLY A 79 -9.10 16.49 -18.14
N GLY A 80 -10.41 16.37 -18.33
CA GLY A 80 -11.01 15.40 -19.25
C GLY A 80 -11.14 14.01 -18.62
N ASN A 81 -11.86 13.11 -19.29
CA ASN A 81 -12.18 11.79 -18.73
C ASN A 81 -10.95 10.90 -18.50
N ASP A 82 -9.86 11.16 -19.23
CA ASP A 82 -8.59 10.41 -19.20
C ASP A 82 -7.38 11.30 -18.85
N CYS A 83 -7.61 12.49 -18.30
CA CYS A 83 -6.55 13.46 -17.95
C CYS A 83 -5.68 13.93 -19.11
N SER A 84 -6.12 13.80 -20.37
CA SER A 84 -5.36 14.25 -21.54
C SER A 84 -5.39 15.77 -21.75
N LEU A 85 -6.38 16.47 -21.19
CA LEU A 85 -6.59 17.90 -21.43
C LEU A 85 -5.76 18.73 -20.46
N LEU A 86 -4.76 19.44 -20.97
CA LEU A 86 -4.06 20.49 -20.21
C LEU A 86 -4.96 21.73 -20.10
N LEU A 87 -5.23 22.18 -18.87
CA LEU A 87 -6.08 23.32 -18.59
C LEU A 87 -5.32 24.64 -18.85
N PRO A 88 -5.79 25.52 -19.75
CA PRO A 88 -5.12 26.78 -20.03
C PRO A 88 -5.21 27.73 -18.84
N ASN A 89 -4.16 28.54 -18.63
CA ASN A 89 -4.07 29.51 -17.53
C ASN A 89 -4.22 28.90 -16.12
N CYS A 90 -3.86 27.63 -15.95
CA CYS A 90 -3.82 26.98 -14.65
C CYS A 90 -2.47 27.26 -13.95
N PRO A 91 -2.46 27.87 -12.75
CA PRO A 91 -1.23 28.13 -12.01
C PRO A 91 -0.65 26.82 -11.47
N ALA A 92 0.67 26.69 -11.49
CA ALA A 92 1.35 25.57 -10.85
C ALA A 92 1.16 25.65 -9.32
N ASP A 93 0.74 24.53 -8.72
CA ASP A 93 0.66 24.36 -7.28
C ASP A 93 1.88 23.57 -6.79
N VAL A 94 2.70 24.23 -5.98
CA VAL A 94 3.89 23.66 -5.33
C VAL A 94 3.91 23.99 -3.83
N GLU A 95 2.75 24.33 -3.26
CA GLU A 95 2.64 24.69 -1.84
C GLU A 95 2.72 23.44 -0.95
N GLY A 96 2.12 22.33 -1.42
CA GLY A 96 2.10 21.06 -0.71
C GLY A 96 3.44 20.30 -0.75
N GLY A 97 3.85 19.76 0.39
CA GLY A 97 4.95 18.79 0.47
C GLY A 97 4.53 17.35 0.13
N ASP A 98 3.58 17.18 -0.80
CA ASP A 98 3.02 15.88 -1.17
C ASP A 98 4.04 15.06 -2.00
N PRO A 99 4.49 13.88 -1.54
CA PRO A 99 5.60 13.16 -2.16
C PRO A 99 5.21 12.31 -3.38
N LEU A 100 4.34 12.83 -4.26
CA LEU A 100 3.88 12.11 -5.47
C LEU A 100 5.02 11.68 -6.41
N PHE A 101 6.20 12.32 -6.31
CA PHE A 101 7.39 11.92 -7.04
C PHE A 101 7.86 10.48 -6.73
N LEU A 102 7.41 9.87 -5.63
CA LEU A 102 7.70 8.48 -5.27
C LEU A 102 6.74 7.47 -5.91
N GLU A 103 5.63 7.90 -6.50
CA GLU A 103 4.64 6.99 -7.10
C GLU A 103 5.23 6.09 -8.20
N PRO A 104 6.03 6.59 -9.16
CA PRO A 104 6.60 5.74 -10.21
C PRO A 104 7.47 4.60 -9.66
N PHE A 105 8.16 4.82 -8.54
CA PHE A 105 8.92 3.78 -7.85
C PHE A 105 8.00 2.66 -7.36
N TRP A 106 6.87 2.99 -6.74
CA TRP A 106 5.93 1.98 -6.24
C TRP A 106 5.22 1.23 -7.37
N MET A 107 4.87 1.91 -8.47
CA MET A 107 4.31 1.26 -9.65
C MET A 107 5.27 0.22 -10.26
N GLN A 108 6.56 0.53 -10.32
CA GLN A 108 7.59 -0.40 -10.80
C GLN A 108 7.80 -1.61 -9.87
N ASN A 109 7.36 -1.50 -8.61
CA ASN A 109 7.52 -2.54 -7.59
C ASN A 109 6.20 -3.20 -7.18
N ALA A 110 5.13 -3.04 -7.99
CA ALA A 110 3.77 -3.43 -7.65
C ALA A 110 3.64 -4.86 -7.10
N ALA A 111 4.21 -5.87 -7.79
CA ALA A 111 4.13 -7.26 -7.35
C ALA A 111 4.81 -7.53 -6.00
N SER A 112 5.84 -6.75 -5.65
CA SER A 112 6.61 -6.92 -4.41
C SER A 112 5.99 -6.18 -3.21
N SER A 113 5.15 -5.18 -3.46
CA SER A 113 4.54 -4.32 -2.44
C SER A 113 3.03 -4.45 -2.32
N ALA A 114 2.36 -5.14 -3.25
CA ALA A 114 0.94 -5.40 -3.17
C ALA A 114 0.60 -6.26 -1.94
N VAL A 115 -0.51 -5.91 -1.27
CA VAL A 115 -1.00 -6.64 -0.10
C VAL A 115 -2.47 -6.95 -0.29
N LEU A 116 -2.83 -8.23 -0.14
CA LEU A 116 -4.21 -8.66 -0.02
C LEU A 116 -4.61 -8.69 1.46
N VAL A 117 -5.62 -7.91 1.82
CA VAL A 117 -6.16 -7.86 3.18
C VAL A 117 -7.45 -8.67 3.23
N ALA A 118 -7.45 -9.80 3.95
CA ALA A 118 -8.66 -10.58 4.18
C ALA A 118 -9.69 -9.80 5.01
N GLY A 119 -10.99 -10.03 4.78
CA GLY A 119 -12.06 -9.31 5.48
C GLY A 119 -12.09 -9.49 7.01
N TRP A 120 -11.41 -10.52 7.52
CA TRP A 120 -11.26 -10.78 8.97
C TRP A 120 -9.87 -10.42 9.51
N HIS A 121 -9.04 -9.73 8.72
CA HIS A 121 -7.70 -9.35 9.15
C HIS A 121 -7.76 -8.37 10.32
N ARG A 122 -7.21 -8.78 11.48
CA ARG A 122 -7.03 -7.92 12.67
C ARG A 122 -8.31 -7.24 13.19
N MET A 123 -9.43 -7.95 13.23
CA MET A 123 -10.69 -7.44 13.82
C MET A 123 -10.61 -7.16 15.34
N SER A 124 -9.65 -7.77 16.04
CA SER A 124 -9.42 -7.52 17.47
C SER A 124 -8.78 -6.15 17.70
N TYR A 125 -9.15 -5.47 18.79
CA TYR A 125 -8.47 -4.25 19.26
C TYR A 125 -6.99 -4.47 19.58
N PHE A 126 -6.61 -5.70 19.92
CA PHE A 126 -5.28 -6.04 20.40
C PHE A 126 -4.60 -7.10 19.54
N PHE A 127 -3.28 -7.02 19.48
CA PHE A 127 -2.43 -8.14 19.11
C PHE A 127 -2.46 -9.20 20.24
N PRO A 128 -2.08 -10.47 19.97
CA PRO A 128 -2.11 -11.54 20.97
C PRO A 128 -1.34 -11.26 22.27
N ASN A 129 -0.37 -10.33 22.24
CA ASN A 129 0.39 -9.87 23.40
C ASN A 129 -0.23 -8.65 24.11
N GLN A 130 -1.51 -8.36 23.88
CA GLN A 130 -2.22 -7.17 24.38
C GLN A 130 -1.62 -5.82 23.95
N SER A 131 -0.74 -5.82 22.95
CA SER A 131 -0.16 -4.60 22.39
C SER A 131 -1.05 -4.03 21.30
N TYR A 132 -0.88 -2.74 21.02
CA TYR A 132 -1.39 -2.05 19.83
C TYR A 132 -0.35 -1.97 18.71
N ILE A 133 0.86 -2.50 18.93
CA ILE A 133 2.02 -2.36 18.05
C ILE A 133 2.33 -3.70 17.38
N SER A 134 2.41 -3.67 16.05
CA SER A 134 2.86 -4.82 15.26
C SER A 134 4.35 -5.08 15.48
N LYS A 135 4.69 -6.23 16.07
CA LYS A 135 6.07 -6.67 16.29
C LYS A 135 6.87 -6.81 14.99
N GLU A 136 6.26 -7.33 13.92
CA GLU A 136 6.95 -7.46 12.63
C GLU A 136 7.21 -6.10 11.98
N LEU A 137 6.28 -5.13 12.14
CA LEU A 137 6.53 -3.76 11.67
C LEU A 137 7.65 -3.09 12.47
N GLU A 138 7.64 -3.23 13.81
CA GLU A 138 8.70 -2.71 14.67
C GLU A 138 10.08 -3.27 14.25
N LYS A 139 10.17 -4.58 14.05
CA LYS A 139 11.37 -5.26 13.57
C LYS A 139 11.85 -4.72 12.24
N ASN A 140 10.95 -4.49 11.28
CA ASN A 140 11.30 -3.93 9.97
C ASN A 140 11.76 -2.47 10.06
N ILE A 141 11.13 -1.65 10.92
CA ILE A 141 11.57 -0.27 11.18
C ILE A 141 13.00 -0.26 11.73
N ARG A 142 13.31 -1.11 12.72
CA ARG A 142 14.67 -1.26 13.27
C ARG A 142 15.66 -1.68 12.18
N LYS A 143 15.28 -2.64 11.32
CA LYS A 143 16.11 -3.10 10.21
C LYS A 143 16.40 -1.98 9.19
N ILE A 144 15.39 -1.19 8.82
CA ILE A 144 15.55 -0.07 7.89
C ILE A 144 16.52 0.96 8.47
N HIS A 145 16.38 1.34 9.75
CA HIS A 145 17.31 2.26 10.40
C HIS A 145 18.74 1.73 10.50
N ALA A 146 18.91 0.43 10.74
CA ALA A 146 20.24 -0.20 10.75
C ALA A 146 20.92 -0.18 9.37
N ILE A 147 20.14 -0.37 8.29
CA ILE A 147 20.65 -0.32 6.91
C ILE A 147 20.95 1.12 6.49
N ALA A 148 20.02 2.04 6.72
CA ALA A 148 20.15 3.45 6.35
C ALA A 148 21.15 4.21 7.23
N LYS A 149 21.46 3.67 8.41
CA LYS A 149 22.36 4.27 9.43
C LYS A 149 21.96 5.69 9.82
N ASN A 150 20.67 5.97 9.82
CA ASN A 150 20.13 7.31 10.07
C ASN A 150 19.53 7.49 11.47
N ALA A 151 19.40 6.43 12.27
CA ALA A 151 18.94 6.50 13.66
C ALA A 151 19.47 5.35 14.53
N VAL A 152 19.68 5.62 15.82
CA VAL A 152 20.03 4.60 16.83
C VAL A 152 18.76 4.07 17.48
N THR A 153 18.38 2.84 17.15
CA THR A 153 17.15 2.21 17.68
C THR A 153 17.41 1.28 18.87
N ASN A 154 18.64 0.84 19.12
CA ASN A 154 18.96 -0.08 20.20
C ASN A 154 18.68 0.55 21.58
N GLY A 155 18.00 -0.19 22.45
CA GLY A 155 17.60 0.31 23.78
C GLY A 155 16.50 1.38 23.75
N ARG A 156 15.85 1.62 22.60
CA ARG A 156 14.74 2.59 22.46
C ARG A 156 13.40 1.88 22.35
N TYR A 157 12.39 2.44 23.00
CA TYR A 157 10.99 2.11 22.75
C TYR A 157 10.56 2.69 21.39
N ILE A 158 9.67 1.99 20.71
CA ILE A 158 9.05 2.45 19.47
C ILE A 158 7.56 2.57 19.73
N VAL A 159 6.99 3.73 19.38
CA VAL A 159 5.55 4.02 19.50
C VAL A 159 5.04 4.41 18.13
N PHE A 160 3.87 3.89 17.76
CA PHE A 160 3.20 4.24 16.50
C PHE A 160 2.14 5.31 16.75
N GLY A 161 2.00 6.22 15.79
CA GLY A 161 0.96 7.23 15.78
C GLY A 161 0.43 7.42 14.36
N VAL A 162 -0.72 8.06 14.26
CA VAL A 162 -1.36 8.44 13.00
C VAL A 162 -0.65 9.69 12.48
N GLY A 163 0.50 9.45 11.85
CA GLY A 163 1.42 10.50 11.39
C GLY A 163 2.26 11.11 12.52
N SER A 164 3.37 11.74 12.14
CA SER A 164 4.26 12.42 13.09
C SER A 164 3.59 13.59 13.80
N THR A 165 2.55 14.19 13.21
CA THR A 165 1.69 15.21 13.82
C THR A 165 1.13 14.75 15.16
N GLN A 166 0.54 13.55 15.23
CA GLN A 166 0.01 13.04 16.49
C GLN A 166 1.13 12.81 17.51
N LEU A 167 2.26 12.25 17.07
CA LEU A 167 3.39 11.94 17.94
C LEU A 167 4.05 13.19 18.53
N LEU A 168 4.10 14.30 17.78
CA LEU A 168 4.62 15.57 18.27
C LEU A 168 3.78 16.10 19.44
N ASN A 169 2.45 16.10 19.30
CA ASN A 169 1.56 16.52 20.39
C ASN A 169 1.62 15.56 21.58
N ALA A 170 1.66 14.25 21.34
CA ALA A 170 1.80 13.26 22.40
C ALA A 170 3.12 13.44 23.18
N ALA A 171 4.23 13.75 22.49
CA ALA A 171 5.51 14.01 23.12
C ALA A 171 5.49 15.31 23.95
N VAL A 172 4.93 16.39 23.41
CA VAL A 172 4.76 17.66 24.16
C VAL A 172 3.95 17.42 25.43
N HIS A 173 2.83 16.70 25.32
CA HIS A 173 1.97 16.38 26.46
C HIS A 173 2.71 15.54 27.52
N ALA A 174 3.36 14.45 27.10
CA ALA A 174 4.09 13.57 28.02
C ALA A 174 5.22 14.30 28.78
N LEU A 175 5.99 15.14 28.07
CA LEU A 175 7.08 15.94 28.67
C LEU A 175 6.57 17.08 29.55
N SER A 176 5.38 17.63 29.25
CA SER A 176 4.76 18.67 30.09
C SER A 176 4.20 18.10 31.39
N MET A 177 3.64 16.88 31.35
CA MET A 177 3.10 16.21 32.53
C MET A 177 4.17 15.93 33.59
N GLU A 178 5.38 15.49 33.20
CA GLU A 178 6.48 15.26 34.15
C GLU A 178 6.82 16.51 34.98
N ASN A 179 6.64 17.71 34.41
CA ASN A 179 6.89 18.97 35.10
C ASN A 179 5.72 19.42 36.00
N SER A 180 4.50 18.96 35.74
CA SER A 180 3.29 19.36 36.49
C SER A 180 3.21 18.75 37.89
N SER A 181 3.82 17.57 38.10
CA SER A 181 3.94 16.95 39.44
C SER A 181 4.93 17.66 40.36
N SER A 182 5.68 18.65 39.86
CA SER A 182 6.77 19.30 40.61
C SER A 182 6.77 20.83 40.52
N SER A 183 5.85 21.43 39.76
CA SER A 183 5.87 22.87 39.47
C SER A 183 4.51 23.40 38.98
N SER A 184 4.15 24.62 39.41
CA SER A 184 2.97 25.38 38.96
C SER A 184 3.17 26.06 37.58
N TYR A 185 4.34 25.89 36.96
CA TYR A 185 4.69 26.58 35.71
C TYR A 185 4.28 25.78 34.48
N THR A 186 3.57 26.44 33.55
CA THR A 186 3.24 25.92 32.22
C THR A 186 4.51 25.68 31.40
N THR A 187 4.62 24.49 30.80
CA THR A 187 5.73 24.15 29.89
C THR A 187 5.66 25.01 28.63
N LYS A 188 6.74 25.74 28.31
CA LYS A 188 6.84 26.54 27.09
C LYS A 188 7.43 25.70 25.96
N VAL A 189 6.65 25.49 24.90
CA VAL A 189 7.10 24.78 23.69
C VAL A 189 7.76 25.79 22.74
N VAL A 190 9.00 25.52 22.35
CA VAL A 190 9.75 26.39 21.43
C VAL A 190 10.45 25.58 20.35
N ALA A 191 10.51 26.12 19.13
CA ALA A 191 11.43 25.66 18.09
C ALA A 191 12.71 26.49 18.18
N ASN A 192 13.87 25.84 18.37
CA ASN A 192 15.10 26.59 18.72
C ASN A 192 15.64 27.50 17.60
N LYS A 193 15.21 27.31 16.35
CA LYS A 193 15.75 28.01 15.18
C LYS A 193 14.64 28.37 14.18
N ILE A 194 14.72 29.59 13.66
CA ILE A 194 13.90 30.11 12.56
C ILE A 194 14.73 30.03 11.25
N PRO A 195 14.16 29.63 10.10
CA PRO A 195 12.77 29.20 9.91
C PRO A 195 12.48 27.81 10.50
N TYR A 196 11.25 27.61 10.97
CA TYR A 196 10.76 26.33 11.47
C TYR A 196 9.49 25.89 10.74
N TYR A 197 9.13 24.62 10.88
CA TYR A 197 7.91 24.08 10.28
C TYR A 197 6.66 24.70 10.93
N SER A 198 5.87 25.43 10.13
CA SER A 198 4.74 26.26 10.58
C SER A 198 3.71 25.48 11.42
N VAL A 199 3.48 24.22 11.06
CA VAL A 199 2.57 23.31 11.76
C VAL A 199 2.92 23.14 13.25
N ARG A 200 4.20 23.26 13.64
CA ARG A 200 4.58 23.22 15.06
C ARG A 200 3.98 24.37 15.86
N SER A 201 3.94 25.57 15.27
CA SER A 201 3.37 26.75 15.92
C SER A 201 1.84 26.64 16.00
N SER A 202 1.18 26.22 14.92
CA SER A 202 -0.29 26.10 14.93
C SER A 202 -0.74 25.04 15.93
N GLN A 203 -0.09 23.86 15.94
CA GLN A 203 -0.41 22.79 16.89
C GLN A 203 -0.24 23.22 18.35
N SER A 204 0.89 23.82 18.71
CA SER A 204 1.12 24.26 20.10
C SER A 204 0.25 25.44 20.55
N SER A 205 -0.42 26.13 19.63
CA SER A 205 -1.37 27.22 19.96
C SER A 205 -2.81 26.74 20.14
N THR A 206 -3.14 25.53 19.67
CA THR A 206 -4.49 24.94 19.74
C THR A 206 -4.69 24.09 21.00
N PHE A 207 -3.60 23.75 21.69
CA PHE A 207 -3.58 23.04 22.98
C PHE A 207 -3.01 23.95 24.06
#